data_AF-A0A5N5WXC4-F1
#
_entry.id   AF-A0A5N5WXC4-F1
#
_cell.length_a   1.000
_cell.length_b   1.000
_cell.length_c   1.000
_cell.angle_alpha   90.00
_cell.angle_beta   90.00
_cell.angle_gamma   90.00
#
_symmetry.space_group_name_H-M   'P 1'
#
loop_
_entity.id
_entity.type
_entity.pdbx_description
1 polymer ?
#
loop_
_entity_poly.entity_id
_entity_poly.type
_entity_poly.pdbx_seq_one_letter_code
_entity_poly.pdbx_strand_id
1 'polypeptide(L)'
;MSYEIYNCVAGEVRTSFMNVNAIIVTGAPRPAYDTDPWIGKLRMVFQDTYTHYTDIKLFGLCFGHHTIALALLESHGVYVEKNPKGWEIGVGDIDVDQESLD
;
A
#
# COMPACT_ATOMS: atom_id res chain seq x y z
N MET A 1 -16.12 -10.65 12.97
CA MET A 1 -15.06 -9.99 12.17
C MET A 1 -14.06 -11.07 11.79
N SER A 2 -13.85 -11.31 10.51
CA SER A 2 -12.93 -12.33 9.98
C SER A 2 -11.91 -11.66 9.08
N TYR A 3 -10.72 -12.23 9.00
CA TYR A 3 -9.66 -11.79 8.11
C TYR A 3 -8.90 -13.00 7.56
N GLU A 4 -8.24 -12.77 6.44
CA GLU A 4 -7.35 -13.73 5.80
C GLU A 4 -5.97 -13.06 5.67
N ILE A 5 -4.90 -13.84 5.84
CA ILE A 5 -3.52 -13.36 5.72
C ILE A 5 -2.90 -14.00 4.50
N TYR A 6 -2.21 -13.19 3.70
CA TYR A 6 -1.47 -13.61 2.52
C TYR A 6 -0.03 -13.16 2.62
N ASN A 7 0.92 -14.10 2.53
CA ASN A 7 2.34 -13.78 2.46
C ASN A 7 2.73 -13.42 1.02
N CYS A 8 2.63 -12.13 0.69
CA CYS A 8 2.96 -11.61 -0.63
C CYS A 8 4.41 -11.92 -1.04
N VAL A 9 5.36 -11.92 -0.10
CA VAL A 9 6.77 -12.25 -0.35
C VAL A 9 6.94 -13.71 -0.79
N ALA A 10 6.13 -14.63 -0.24
CA ALA A 10 6.05 -16.02 -0.69
C ALA A 10 5.25 -16.19 -2.00
N GLY A 11 4.76 -15.09 -2.58
CA GLY A 11 3.97 -15.09 -3.80
C GLY A 11 2.48 -15.38 -3.57
N GLU A 12 2.04 -15.46 -2.32
CA GLU A 12 0.62 -15.61 -1.98
C GLU A 12 -0.10 -14.28 -2.17
N VAL A 13 -1.04 -14.26 -3.11
CA VAL A 13 -1.83 -13.08 -3.41
C VAL A 13 -3.25 -13.54 -3.77
N ARG A 14 -4.25 -12.89 -3.18
CA ARG A 14 -5.66 -13.14 -3.50
C ARG A 14 -6.00 -12.51 -4.86
N THR A 15 -6.69 -13.24 -5.73
CA THR A 15 -7.05 -12.80 -7.08
C THR A 15 -8.55 -12.51 -7.27
N SER A 16 -9.38 -12.72 -6.25
CA SER A 16 -10.82 -12.42 -6.25
C SER A 16 -11.23 -11.82 -4.92
N PHE A 17 -11.92 -10.68 -4.92
CA PHE A 17 -12.24 -9.94 -3.70
C PHE A 17 -13.73 -10.01 -3.30
N MET A 18 -14.45 -11.04 -3.74
CA MET A 18 -15.82 -11.27 -3.27
C MET A 18 -15.87 -11.34 -1.74
N ASN A 19 -16.85 -10.65 -1.15
CA ASN A 19 -17.08 -10.55 0.30
C ASN A 19 -15.91 -9.92 1.10
N VAL A 20 -15.01 -9.18 0.44
CA VAL A 20 -13.97 -8.40 1.10
C VAL A 20 -14.47 -6.97 1.26
N ASN A 21 -14.37 -6.41 2.47
CA ASN A 21 -14.70 -5.00 2.72
C ASN A 21 -13.47 -4.09 2.69
N ALA A 22 -12.30 -4.64 3.01
CA ALA A 22 -11.05 -3.87 3.04
C ALA A 22 -9.85 -4.78 2.74
N ILE A 23 -8.82 -4.19 2.13
CA ILE A 23 -7.49 -4.76 1.98
C ILE A 23 -6.53 -3.92 2.82
N ILE A 24 -5.82 -4.60 3.72
CA ILE A 24 -4.80 -4.00 4.58
C ILE A 24 -3.45 -4.55 4.16
N VAL A 25 -2.52 -3.67 3.80
CA VAL A 25 -1.12 -4.03 3.56
C VAL A 25 -0.22 -3.44 4.64
N THR A 26 0.54 -4.33 5.27
CA THR A 26 1.49 -3.99 6.33
C THR A 26 2.79 -3.39 5.79
N GLY A 27 3.65 -2.96 6.71
CA GLY A 27 5.02 -2.60 6.37
C GLY A 27 5.85 -3.80 5.89
N ALA A 28 6.94 -3.50 5.19
CA ALA A 28 7.97 -4.44 4.78
C ALA A 28 9.34 -3.73 4.83
N PRO A 29 10.45 -4.44 5.12
CA PRO A 29 11.80 -3.86 5.10
C PRO A 29 12.33 -3.75 3.67
N ARG A 30 11.52 -3.19 2.75
CA ARG A 30 11.81 -3.04 1.33
C ARG A 30 11.31 -1.69 0.83
N PRO A 31 11.96 -1.08 -0.17
CA PRO A 31 11.39 0.07 -0.84
C PRO A 31 10.25 -0.35 -1.77
N ALA A 32 9.20 0.46 -1.86
CA ALA A 32 8.04 0.16 -2.73
C ALA A 32 8.35 0.25 -4.23
N TYR A 33 9.47 0.89 -4.59
CA TYR A 33 9.97 1.01 -5.96
C TYR A 33 10.94 -0.13 -6.34
N ASP A 34 11.16 -1.13 -5.47
CA ASP A 34 11.99 -2.29 -5.81
C ASP A 34 11.33 -3.13 -6.92
N THR A 35 12.13 -3.88 -7.67
CA THR A 35 11.65 -4.63 -8.86
C THR A 35 11.30 -6.08 -8.54
N ASP A 36 11.22 -6.45 -7.26
CA ASP A 36 10.82 -7.77 -6.83
C ASP A 36 9.43 -8.14 -7.40
N PRO A 37 9.25 -9.34 -8.00
CA PRO A 37 8.00 -9.69 -8.69
C PRO A 37 6.74 -9.59 -7.82
N TRP A 38 6.85 -9.83 -6.52
CA TRP A 38 5.72 -9.74 -5.60
C TRP A 38 5.21 -8.30 -5.40
N ILE A 39 6.09 -7.30 -5.51
CA ILE A 39 5.72 -5.88 -5.43
C ILE A 39 4.90 -5.51 -6.66
N GLY A 40 5.35 -5.93 -7.85
CA GLY A 40 4.59 -5.75 -9.09
C GLY A 40 3.20 -6.38 -9.02
N LYS A 41 3.10 -7.63 -8.54
CA LYS A 41 1.80 -8.29 -8.31
C LYS A 41 0.91 -7.52 -7.34
N LEU A 42 1.48 -6.98 -6.27
CA LEU A 42 0.73 -6.21 -5.29
C LEU A 42 0.20 -4.89 -5.89
N ARG A 43 1.00 -4.21 -6.72
CA ARG A 43 0.56 -3.03 -7.47
C ARG A 43 -0.61 -3.35 -8.40
N MET A 44 -0.56 -4.48 -9.10
CA MET A 44 -1.67 -4.95 -9.94
C MET A 44 -2.94 -5.20 -9.12
N VAL A 45 -2.82 -5.84 -7.95
CA VAL A 45 -3.97 -6.04 -7.05
C VAL A 45 -4.62 -4.72 -6.66
N PHE A 46 -3.84 -3.71 -6.31
CA PHE A 46 -4.40 -2.40 -5.95
C PHE A 46 -5.06 -1.70 -7.12
N GLN A 47 -4.45 -1.77 -8.31
CA GLN A 47 -5.04 -1.24 -9.54
C GLN A 47 -6.37 -1.92 -9.87
N ASP A 48 -6.41 -3.26 -9.83
CA ASP A 48 -7.60 -4.06 -10.09
C ASP A 48 -8.69 -3.78 -9.05
N THR A 49 -8.31 -3.71 -7.77
CA THR A 49 -9.24 -3.40 -6.66
C THR A 49 -9.85 -2.02 -6.84
N TYR A 50 -9.03 -1.00 -7.07
CA TYR A 50 -9.47 0.38 -7.23
C TYR A 50 -10.38 0.54 -8.47
N THR A 51 -10.07 -0.17 -9.55
CA THR A 51 -10.82 -0.05 -10.82
C THR A 51 -12.12 -0.83 -10.83
N HIS A 52 -12.14 -2.02 -10.22
CA HIS A 52 -13.27 -2.97 -10.37
C HIS A 52 -14.08 -3.19 -9.09
N TYR A 53 -13.57 -2.77 -7.93
CA TYR A 53 -14.18 -3.04 -6.63
C TYR A 53 -14.23 -1.77 -5.77
N THR A 54 -14.97 -0.76 -6.22
CA THR A 54 -15.00 0.60 -5.64
C THR A 54 -15.45 0.66 -4.17
N ASP A 55 -16.16 -0.36 -3.68
CA ASP A 55 -16.62 -0.42 -2.29
C ASP A 55 -15.54 -0.95 -1.32
N ILE A 56 -14.46 -1.54 -1.85
CA ILE A 56 -13.35 -2.07 -1.05
C ILE A 56 -12.42 -0.95 -0.63
N LYS A 57 -12.17 -0.84 0.67
CA LYS A 57 -11.23 0.13 1.22
C LYS A 57 -9.80 -0.39 1.15
N LEU A 58 -8.87 0.44 0.69
CA LEU A 58 -7.44 0.16 0.72
C LEU A 58 -6.80 0.90 1.89
N PHE A 59 -6.01 0.17 2.69
CA PHE A 59 -5.21 0.76 3.77
C PHE A 59 -3.80 0.21 3.71
N GLY A 60 -2.81 1.10 3.78
CA GLY A 60 -1.39 0.74 3.71
C GLY A 60 -0.60 1.37 4.85
N LEU A 61 0.31 0.59 5.44
CA LEU A 61 1.22 1.07 6.47
C LEU A 61 2.67 1.07 5.95
N CYS A 62 3.37 2.19 6.06
CA CYS A 62 4.78 2.33 5.68
C CYS A 62 5.01 1.91 4.21
N PHE A 63 5.66 0.75 3.96
CA PHE A 63 5.74 0.16 2.63
C PHE A 63 4.38 0.11 1.92
N GLY A 64 3.32 -0.28 2.63
CA GLY A 64 1.98 -0.41 2.05
C GLY A 64 1.43 0.89 1.48
N HIS A 65 1.56 2.01 2.20
CA HIS A 65 1.07 3.29 1.69
C HIS A 65 1.86 3.72 0.45
N HIS A 66 3.17 3.45 0.42
CA HIS A 66 4.03 3.77 -0.72
C HIS A 66 3.64 2.93 -1.94
N THR A 67 3.38 1.63 -1.77
CA THR A 67 2.98 0.75 -2.87
C THR A 67 1.60 1.12 -3.42
N ILE A 68 0.63 1.49 -2.56
CA ILE A 68 -0.68 2.00 -3.00
C ILE A 68 -0.51 3.28 -3.80
N ALA A 69 0.28 4.24 -3.30
CA ALA A 69 0.55 5.50 -4.00
C ALA A 69 1.17 5.26 -5.39
N LEU A 70 2.19 4.41 -5.50
CA LEU A 70 2.79 4.07 -6.79
C LEU A 70 1.84 3.29 -7.71
N ALA A 71 0.95 2.46 -7.16
CA ALA A 71 -0.01 1.71 -7.97
C ALA A 71 -1.04 2.63 -8.64
N LEU A 72 -1.52 3.65 -7.92
CA LEU A 72 -2.66 4.48 -8.33
C LEU A 72 -2.27 5.85 -8.90
N LEU A 73 -1.15 6.42 -8.44
CA LEU A 73 -0.81 7.82 -8.67
C LEU A 73 0.50 8.01 -9.47
N GLU A 74 1.24 6.96 -9.80
CA GLU A 74 2.49 7.08 -10.58
C GLU A 74 2.25 7.74 -11.94
N SER A 75 1.14 7.40 -12.62
CA SER A 75 0.73 8.06 -13.87
C SER A 75 0.38 9.54 -13.72
N HIS A 76 0.17 10.01 -12.49
CA HIS A 76 -0.11 11.40 -12.15
C HIS A 76 1.16 12.14 -11.67
N GLY A 77 2.34 11.52 -11.80
CA GLY A 77 3.62 12.12 -11.43
C GLY A 77 4.00 11.94 -9.95
N VAL A 78 3.24 11.13 -9.18
CA VAL A 78 3.62 10.79 -7.80
C VAL A 78 4.70 9.70 -7.83
N TYR A 79 5.75 9.89 -7.05
CA TYR A 79 6.84 8.92 -6.91
C TYR A 79 7.17 8.71 -5.43
N VAL A 80 7.83 7.59 -5.16
CA VAL A 80 8.37 7.25 -3.85
C VAL A 80 9.88 7.21 -4.00
N GLU A 81 10.58 7.91 -3.11
CA GLU A 81 12.03 7.97 -3.12
C GLU A 81 12.60 7.74 -1.71
N LYS A 82 13.93 7.57 -1.66
CA LYS A 82 14.63 7.50 -0.39
C LYS A 82 14.67 8.89 0.23
N ASN A 83 14.26 9.01 1.49
CA ASN A 83 14.38 10.26 2.24
C ASN A 83 15.86 10.69 2.30
N PRO A 84 16.23 11.88 1.79
CA PRO A 84 17.61 12.37 1.82
C PRO A 84 18.13 12.59 3.25
N LYS A 85 17.25 12.72 4.24
CA LYS A 85 17.59 12.83 5.67
C LYS A 85 17.82 11.47 6.35
N GLY A 86 17.66 10.37 5.61
CA GLY A 86 17.84 9.02 6.13
C GLY A 86 16.57 8.41 6.71
N TRP A 87 16.75 7.42 7.58
CA TRP A 87 15.65 6.66 8.17
C TRP A 87 15.04 7.37 9.37
N GLU A 88 13.72 7.31 9.48
CA GLU A 88 12.95 7.73 10.65
C GLU A 88 12.58 6.49 11.46
N ILE A 89 13.15 6.35 12.66
CA ILE A 89 12.98 5.18 13.52
C ILE A 89 12.78 5.67 14.96
N GLY A 90 11.62 5.41 15.53
CA GLY A 90 11.28 5.80 16.90
C GLY A 90 9.90 6.42 16.99
N VAL A 91 9.64 7.08 18.12
CA VAL A 91 8.45 7.92 18.29
C VAL A 91 8.79 9.32 17.79
N GLY A 92 7.96 9.85 16.91
CA GLY A 92 8.07 11.20 16.39
C GLY A 92 6.70 11.87 16.35
N ASP A 93 6.69 13.18 16.52
CA ASP A 93 5.48 13.98 16.37
C ASP A 93 5.14 14.14 14.89
N ILE A 94 3.85 14.17 14.58
CA ILE A 94 3.33 14.44 13.25
C ILE A 94 2.43 15.66 13.37
N ASP A 95 2.76 16.71 12.64
CA ASP A 95 1.86 17.85 12.46
C ASP A 95 0.75 17.44 11.49
N VAL A 96 -0.48 17.45 11.96
CA VAL A 96 -1.66 17.14 11.14
C VAL A 96 -2.32 18.46 10.76
N ASP A 97 -2.46 18.68 9.45
CA ASP A 97 -3.16 19.86 8.95
C ASP A 97 -4.65 19.80 9.28
N GLN A 98 -5.25 20.95 9.60
CA GLN A 98 -6.65 21.06 10.05
C GLN A 98 -7.64 20.44 9.04
N GLU A 99 -7.36 20.53 7.74
CA GLU A 99 -8.17 19.96 6.65
C GLU A 99 -8.22 18.43 6.66
N SER A 100 -7.24 17.76 7.28
CA SER A 100 -7.19 16.29 7.36
C SER A 100 -8.00 15.71 8.53
N LEU A 101 -8.61 16.56 9.36
CA LEU A 101 -9.37 16.17 10.57
C LEU A 101 -10.90 16.22 10.37
N ASP A 102 -11.35 16.80 9.26
CA ASP A 102 -12.76 16.94 8.87
C ASP A 102 -13.23 15.79 7.95
#